data_AF-A0A832SHF1-F1
#
_entry.id   AF-A0A832SHF1-F1
#
_cell.length_a   1.000
_cell.length_b   1.000
_cell.length_c   1.000
_cell.angle_alpha   90.00
_cell.angle_beta   90.00
_cell.angle_gamma   90.00
#
_symmetry.space_group_name_H-M   'P 1'
#
loop_
_entity.id
_entity.type
_entity.pdbx_description
1 polymer ?
#
loop_
_entity_poly.entity_id
_entity_poly.type
_entity_poly.pdbx_seq_one_letter_code
_entity_poly.pdbx_strand_id
1 'polypeptide(L)'
;MVRLEGAIFSQDRYYYLRPTPGEKVPIQILNFRRVFAAWSHKLKNTLYFEKAPEELEEEGLKRVREIVLLQVYDWFAGREGLVELTEPEFEQFMEVYEAFLRQSGEIQYSRQKKGRKNENFFELQESLCIIREVRKGLFSDKL
;
A
#
# COMPACT_ATOMS: atom_id res chain seq x y z
N MET A 1 17.12 -9.00 -17.96
CA MET A 1 16.82 -7.68 -17.36
C MET A 1 15.71 -6.98 -18.14
N VAL A 2 14.46 -7.40 -17.95
CA VAL A 2 13.31 -6.73 -18.55
C VAL A 2 13.08 -5.45 -17.77
N ARG A 3 13.41 -4.31 -18.40
CA ARG A 3 12.91 -3.01 -17.98
C ARG A 3 11.41 -3.05 -18.18
N LEU A 4 10.65 -2.82 -17.10
CA LEU A 4 9.25 -2.46 -17.21
C LEU A 4 9.19 -1.12 -17.95
N GLU A 5 9.09 -1.17 -19.28
CA GLU A 5 8.71 0.01 -20.06
C GLU A 5 7.29 0.38 -19.65
N GLY A 6 7.19 1.50 -18.93
CA GLY A 6 5.98 1.89 -18.23
C GLY A 6 6.35 2.46 -16.87
N ALA A 7 6.94 3.65 -16.90
CA ALA A 7 7.35 4.40 -15.72
C ALA A 7 6.26 4.44 -14.65
N ILE A 8 6.41 3.66 -13.57
CA ILE A 8 5.74 3.95 -12.28
C ILE A 8 6.71 3.81 -11.10
N PHE A 9 7.83 3.08 -11.24
CA PHE A 9 8.65 2.77 -10.08
C PHE A 9 10.14 3.09 -10.28
N SER A 10 10.47 4.38 -10.15
CA SER A 10 11.85 4.82 -10.00
C SER A 10 12.43 4.27 -8.71
N GLN A 11 13.66 3.75 -8.80
CA GLN A 11 14.39 2.92 -7.84
C GLN A 11 14.80 3.62 -6.52
N ASP A 12 14.24 4.77 -6.16
CA ASP A 12 14.47 5.45 -4.88
C ASP A 12 13.26 5.35 -3.95
N ARG A 13 13.31 4.30 -3.10
CA ARG A 13 12.56 4.09 -1.85
C ARG A 13 11.04 4.20 -1.95
N TYR A 14 10.39 3.06 -2.17
CA TYR A 14 8.97 2.90 -1.84
C TYR A 14 8.72 3.30 -0.38
N TYR A 15 7.84 4.29 -0.18
CA TYR A 15 7.29 4.53 1.14
C TYR A 15 6.29 3.41 1.45
N TYR A 16 6.71 2.46 2.28
CA TYR A 16 5.79 1.48 2.82
C TYR A 16 5.08 2.07 4.03
N LEU A 17 3.75 2.17 3.96
CA LEU A 17 2.96 2.57 5.12
C LEU A 17 3.15 1.50 6.19
N ARG A 18 3.69 1.92 7.34
CA ARG A 18 3.89 1.05 8.49
C ARG A 18 3.37 1.75 9.75
N PRO A 19 2.04 1.89 9.88
CA PRO A 19 1.43 2.40 11.10
C PRO A 19 2.00 1.69 12.32
N THR A 20 2.19 2.44 13.39
CA THR A 20 2.55 1.90 14.70
C THR A 20 1.40 1.06 15.26
N PRO A 21 1.65 0.11 16.17
CA PRO A 21 0.57 -0.71 16.74
C PRO A 21 -0.50 0.17 17.40
N GLY A 22 -1.75 0.02 16.96
CA GLY A 22 -2.89 0.81 17.42
C GLY A 22 -3.12 2.12 16.65
N GLU A 23 -2.19 2.51 15.77
CA GLU A 23 -2.37 3.65 14.87
C GLU A 23 -3.26 3.27 13.68
N LYS A 24 -4.22 4.14 13.41
CA LYS A 24 -5.12 4.08 12.26
C LYS A 24 -4.82 5.27 11.37
N VAL A 25 -4.31 4.98 10.18
CA VAL A 25 -3.95 6.01 9.20
C VAL A 25 -5.06 6.11 8.18
N PRO A 26 -5.68 7.28 8.02
CA PRO A 26 -6.62 7.48 6.93
C PRO A 26 -5.88 7.40 5.60
N ILE A 27 -6.43 6.62 4.68
CA ILE A 27 -5.83 6.40 3.36
C ILE A 27 -6.84 6.67 2.25
N GLN A 28 -6.34 7.11 1.10
CA GLN A 28 -7.09 7.11 -0.15
C GLN A 28 -6.52 6.05 -1.08
N ILE A 29 -7.40 5.25 -1.68
CA ILE A 29 -6.99 4.20 -2.62
C ILE A 29 -6.71 4.84 -3.98
N LEU A 30 -5.51 4.61 -4.51
CA LEU A 30 -5.08 5.13 -5.80
C LEU A 30 -5.11 4.04 -6.88
N ASN A 31 -4.62 2.85 -6.55
CA ASN A 31 -4.59 1.71 -7.46
C ASN A 31 -4.33 0.40 -6.69
N PHE A 32 -4.66 -0.75 -7.27
CA PHE A 32 -4.18 -2.06 -6.82
C PHE A 32 -3.97 -3.01 -8.00
N ARG A 33 -2.99 -3.89 -7.87
CA ARG A 33 -2.66 -4.88 -8.91
C ARG A 33 -2.07 -6.15 -8.33
N ARG A 34 -2.38 -7.28 -8.95
CA ARG A 34 -1.70 -8.56 -8.69
C ARG A 34 -0.33 -8.54 -9.36
N VAL A 35 0.70 -8.87 -8.59
CA VAL A 35 2.10 -8.90 -9.03
C VAL A 35 2.85 -10.04 -8.34
N PHE A 36 3.96 -10.45 -8.91
CA PHE A 36 4.94 -11.30 -8.26
C PHE A 36 5.97 -10.42 -7.55
N ALA A 37 6.15 -10.61 -6.24
CA ALA A 37 7.18 -9.96 -5.45
C ALA A 37 8.34 -10.93 -5.21
N ALA A 38 9.58 -10.49 -5.45
CA ALA A 38 10.78 -11.27 -5.17
C ALA A 38 11.87 -10.40 -4.51
N TRP A 39 12.60 -10.98 -3.56
CA TRP A 39 13.72 -10.31 -2.90
C TRP A 39 15.00 -10.46 -3.74
N SER A 40 15.59 -9.34 -4.17
CA SER A 40 16.88 -9.33 -4.85
C SER A 40 18.01 -9.29 -3.83
N HIS A 41 18.86 -10.33 -3.79
CA HIS A 41 20.05 -10.29 -2.93
C HIS A 41 21.07 -9.25 -3.38
N LYS A 42 21.11 -8.95 -4.70
CA LYS A 42 22.00 -7.97 -5.32
C LYS A 42 21.59 -6.54 -4.95
N LEU A 43 20.30 -6.22 -5.07
CA LEU A 43 19.78 -4.86 -4.83
C LEU A 43 19.32 -4.61 -3.39
N LYS A 44 19.24 -5.66 -2.56
CA LYS A 44 18.78 -5.59 -1.16
C LYS A 44 17.38 -4.96 -1.02
N ASN A 45 16.50 -5.24 -1.97
CA ASN A 45 15.12 -4.78 -1.97
C ASN A 45 14.17 -5.83 -2.56
N THR A 46 12.87 -5.61 -2.37
CA THR A 46 11.83 -6.35 -3.07
C THR A 46 11.62 -5.73 -4.46
N LEU A 47 11.60 -6.57 -5.47
CA LEU A 47 11.23 -6.24 -6.84
C LEU A 47 9.84 -6.80 -7.15
N TYR A 48 9.10 -6.12 -8.03
CA TYR A 48 7.76 -6.49 -8.44
C TYR A 48 7.74 -6.78 -9.94
N PHE A 49 7.03 -7.84 -10.33
CA PHE A 49 6.95 -8.34 -11.70
C PHE A 49 5.50 -8.64 -12.06
N GLU A 50 5.08 -8.36 -13.29
CA GLU A 50 3.73 -8.69 -13.76
C GLU A 50 3.55 -10.19 -14.02
N LYS A 51 4.64 -10.87 -14.36
CA LYS A 51 4.70 -12.32 -14.58
C LYS A 51 5.72 -12.95 -13.64
N ALA A 52 5.54 -14.24 -13.36
CA ALA A 52 6.51 -14.98 -12.56
C ALA A 52 7.89 -14.93 -13.24
N PRO A 53 8.96 -14.52 -12.54
CA PRO A 53 10.29 -14.49 -13.14
C PRO A 53 10.80 -15.92 -13.37
N GLU A 54 11.33 -16.19 -14.56
CA GLU A 54 11.76 -17.53 -15.00
C GLU A 54 13.18 -17.88 -14.51
N GLU A 55 14.11 -16.91 -14.52
CA GLU A 55 15.53 -17.11 -14.22
C GLU A 55 15.89 -16.66 -12.78
N LEU A 56 15.24 -17.26 -11.78
CA LEU A 56 15.36 -16.83 -10.38
C LEU A 56 16.80 -16.87 -9.84
N GLU A 57 17.55 -17.93 -10.16
CA GLU A 57 18.89 -18.17 -9.60
C GLU A 57 19.95 -17.26 -10.23
N GLU A 58 19.92 -17.09 -11.55
CA GLU A 58 20.85 -16.22 -12.29
C GLU A 58 20.67 -14.74 -11.89
N GLU A 59 19.42 -14.33 -11.68
CA GLU A 59 19.09 -12.98 -11.21
C GLU A 59 19.29 -12.79 -9.70
N GLY A 60 19.49 -13.88 -8.94
CA GLY A 60 19.69 -13.85 -7.48
C GLY A 60 18.43 -13.45 -6.71
N LEU A 61 17.26 -13.79 -7.26
CA LEU A 61 15.94 -13.56 -6.69
C LEU A 61 15.55 -14.68 -5.73
N LYS A 62 14.98 -14.31 -4.58
CA LYS A 62 14.49 -15.26 -3.56
C LYS A 62 13.08 -14.91 -3.13
N ARG A 63 12.36 -15.88 -2.55
CA ARG A 63 11.04 -15.69 -1.93
C ARG A 63 10.01 -15.09 -2.90
N VAL A 64 9.95 -15.65 -4.10
CA VAL A 64 8.93 -15.30 -5.09
C VAL A 64 7.57 -15.64 -4.52
N ARG A 65 6.65 -14.68 -4.55
CA ARG A 65 5.28 -14.82 -4.07
C ARG A 65 4.38 -13.95 -4.90
N GLU A 66 3.19 -14.44 -5.20
CA GLU A 66 2.12 -13.60 -5.73
C GLU A 66 1.51 -12.79 -4.57
N ILE A 67 1.30 -11.51 -4.79
CA ILE A 67 0.67 -10.58 -3.84
C ILE A 67 -0.21 -9.59 -4.58
N VAL A 68 -1.06 -8.87 -3.83
CA VAL A 68 -1.65 -7.63 -4.31
C VAL A 68 -0.82 -6.45 -3.80
N LEU A 69 -0.38 -5.60 -4.72
CA LEU A 69 0.28 -4.35 -4.40
C LEU A 69 -0.75 -3.23 -4.43
N LEU A 70 -1.10 -2.71 -3.24
CA LEU A 70 -2.01 -1.61 -3.05
C LEU A 70 -1.24 -0.28 -3.01
N GLN A 71 -1.59 0.66 -3.88
CA GLN A 71 -1.07 2.02 -3.91
C GLN A 71 -2.09 2.95 -3.25
N VAL A 72 -1.62 3.72 -2.28
CA VAL A 72 -2.46 4.58 -1.45
C VAL A 72 -1.84 5.95 -1.27
N TYR A 73 -2.66 6.96 -0.99
CA TYR A 73 -2.21 8.23 -0.44
C TYR A 73 -2.35 8.19 1.08
N ASP A 74 -1.23 8.36 1.79
CA ASP A 74 -1.19 8.49 3.24
C ASP A 74 -1.47 9.94 3.61
N TRP A 75 -2.61 10.17 4.24
CA TRP A 75 -3.05 11.52 4.58
C TRP A 75 -2.30 12.14 5.76
N PHE A 76 -1.69 11.34 6.62
CA PHE A 76 -0.84 11.84 7.71
C PHE A 76 0.55 12.20 7.20
N ALA A 77 1.12 11.38 6.32
CA ALA A 77 2.44 11.64 5.73
C ALA A 77 2.39 12.62 4.53
N GLY A 78 1.21 12.88 3.97
CA GLY A 78 1.02 13.76 2.82
C GLY A 78 1.71 13.27 1.54
N ARG A 79 1.79 11.95 1.34
CA ARG A 79 2.47 11.34 0.20
C ARG A 79 1.89 9.97 -0.17
N GLU A 80 2.19 9.52 -1.37
CA GLU A 80 1.86 8.16 -1.81
C GLU A 80 2.73 7.12 -1.12
N GLY A 81 2.16 5.92 -0.95
CA GLY A 81 2.89 4.76 -0.49
C GLY A 81 2.25 3.44 -0.92
N LEU A 82 2.92 2.36 -0.51
CA LEU A 82 2.58 1.00 -0.91
C LEU A 82 2.27 0.13 0.31
N VAL A 83 1.28 -0.75 0.14
CA VAL A 83 0.96 -1.84 1.05
C VAL A 83 0.96 -3.15 0.26
N GLU A 84 1.74 -4.12 0.73
CA GLU A 84 1.71 -5.48 0.19
C GLU A 84 0.63 -6.27 0.93
N LEU A 85 -0.31 -6.84 0.19
CA LEU A 85 -1.41 -7.65 0.71
C LEU A 85 -1.26 -9.10 0.26
N THR A 86 -1.46 -10.00 1.22
CA THR A 86 -1.77 -11.40 0.94
C THR A 86 -3.20 -11.54 0.43
N GLU A 87 -3.56 -12.68 -0.17
CA GLU A 87 -4.92 -12.91 -0.68
C GLU A 87 -6.00 -12.69 0.40
N PRO A 88 -5.88 -13.22 1.63
CA PRO A 88 -6.89 -12.98 2.67
C PRO A 88 -6.98 -11.50 3.10
N GLU A 89 -5.86 -10.79 3.13
CA GLU A 89 -5.86 -9.35 3.43
C GLU A 89 -6.48 -8.54 2.28
N PHE A 90 -6.31 -8.99 1.04
CA PHE A 90 -6.95 -8.37 -0.11
C PHE A 90 -8.46 -8.61 -0.14
N GLU A 91 -8.93 -9.81 0.19
CA GLU A 91 -10.36 -10.10 0.37
C GLU A 91 -10.99 -9.16 1.41
N GLN A 92 -10.35 -9.05 2.59
CA GLN A 92 -10.77 -8.15 3.65
C GLN A 92 -10.80 -6.68 3.20
N PHE A 93 -9.76 -6.25 2.47
CA PHE A 93 -9.71 -4.91 1.88
C PHE A 93 -10.86 -4.68 0.88
N MET A 94 -11.17 -5.65 0.02
CA MET A 94 -12.20 -5.53 -1.00
C MET A 94 -13.59 -5.39 -0.38
N GLU A 95 -13.89 -6.11 0.69
CA GLU A 95 -15.16 -5.93 1.45
C GLU A 95 -15.33 -4.47 1.93
N VAL A 96 -14.27 -3.90 2.50
CA VAL A 96 -14.26 -2.50 2.98
C VAL A 96 -14.33 -1.52 1.83
N TYR A 97 -13.61 -1.77 0.74
CA TYR A 97 -13.59 -0.91 -0.43
C TYR A 97 -14.96 -0.88 -1.13
N GLU A 98 -15.62 -2.03 -1.28
CA GLU A 98 -16.98 -2.09 -1.81
C GLU A 98 -17.99 -1.36 -0.92
N ALA A 99 -17.86 -1.48 0.41
CA ALA A 99 -18.68 -0.71 1.35
C ALA A 99 -18.45 0.80 1.18
N PHE A 100 -17.19 1.23 1.07
CA PHE A 100 -16.80 2.62 0.82
C PHE A 100 -17.34 3.16 -0.52
N LEU A 101 -17.45 2.33 -1.56
CA LEU A 101 -18.05 2.77 -2.82
C LEU A 101 -19.57 2.98 -2.72
N ARG A 102 -20.23 2.27 -1.79
CA ARG A 102 -21.69 2.37 -1.55
C ARG A 102 -22.04 3.45 -0.53
N GLN A 103 -21.13 3.69 0.42
CA GLN A 103 -21.34 4.53 1.59
C GLN A 103 -20.25 5.60 1.65
N SER A 104 -20.62 6.85 1.95
CA SER A 104 -19.61 7.88 2.17
C SER A 104 -18.87 7.66 3.49
N GLY A 105 -17.57 7.95 3.50
CA GLY A 105 -16.74 7.76 4.69
C GLY A 105 -15.25 7.81 4.36
N GLU A 106 -14.45 7.23 5.23
CA GLU A 106 -12.99 7.20 5.11
C GLU A 106 -12.48 5.79 5.38
N ILE A 107 -11.58 5.30 4.52
CA ILE A 107 -10.88 4.04 4.78
C ILE A 107 -9.70 4.31 5.71
N GLN A 108 -9.66 3.61 6.83
CA GLN A 108 -8.53 3.62 7.75
C GLN A 108 -7.72 2.34 7.63
N TYR A 109 -6.40 2.50 7.57
CA TYR A 109 -5.44 1.42 7.52
C TYR A 109 -4.69 1.30 8.85
N SER A 110 -4.60 0.08 9.36
CA SER A 110 -3.84 -0.25 10.55
C SER A 110 -3.09 -1.56 10.38
N ARG A 111 -2.18 -1.84 11.31
CA ARG A 111 -1.48 -3.12 11.39
C ARG A 111 -1.82 -3.81 12.71
N GLN A 112 -2.49 -4.95 12.63
CA GLN A 112 -2.88 -5.72 13.79
C GLN A 112 -1.93 -6.88 14.03
N LYS A 113 -1.49 -7.07 15.28
CA LYS A 113 -0.63 -8.19 15.65
C LYS A 113 -1.49 -9.44 15.85
N LYS A 114 -1.30 -10.44 14.99
CA LYS A 114 -1.94 -11.76 15.11
C LYS A 114 -0.88 -12.82 15.31
N GLY A 115 -0.77 -13.29 16.55
CA GLY A 115 0.30 -14.19 16.98
C GLY A 115 1.69 -13.56 16.79
N ARG A 116 2.50 -14.14 15.89
CA ARG A 116 3.88 -13.69 15.61
C ARG A 116 3.98 -12.73 14.42
N LYS A 117 2.90 -12.51 13.66
CA LYS A 117 2.90 -11.68 12.45
C LYS A 117 2.01 -10.46 12.65
N ASN A 118 2.29 -9.41 11.88
CA ASN A 118 1.38 -8.29 11.75
C ASN A 118 0.61 -8.49 10.45
N GLU A 119 -0.71 -8.41 10.53
CA GLU A 119 -1.61 -8.43 9.39
C GLU A 119 -2.03 -6.99 9.06
N ASN A 120 -2.19 -6.72 7.78
CA ASN A 120 -2.79 -5.49 7.27
C ASN A 120 -4.30 -5.54 7.54
N PHE A 121 -4.85 -4.47 8.09
CA PHE A 121 -6.27 -4.39 8.40
C PHE A 121 -6.85 -3.06 7.94
N PHE A 122 -7.99 -3.14 7.28
CA PHE A 122 -8.73 -1.99 6.77
C PHE A 122 -10.09 -1.89 7.45
N GLU A 123 -10.56 -0.68 7.65
CA GLU A 123 -11.91 -0.43 8.18
C GLU A 123 -12.50 0.82 7.53
N LEU A 124 -13.82 0.82 7.36
CA LEU A 124 -14.55 1.99 6.91
C LEU A 124 -15.03 2.76 8.14
N GLN A 125 -14.56 3.99 8.29
CA GLN A 125 -15.18 4.95 9.19
C GLN A 125 -16.27 5.71 8.41
N GLU A 126 -17.52 5.33 8.64
CA GLU A 126 -18.67 6.06 8.09
C GLU A 126 -18.68 7.50 8.61
N SER A 127 -18.90 8.47 7.72
CA SER A 127 -19.05 9.87 8.11
C SER A 127 -19.90 10.61 7.08
N LEU A 128 -20.93 11.31 7.57
CA LEU A 128 -21.83 12.12 6.74
C LEU A 128 -21.11 13.35 6.14
N CYS A 129 -19.98 13.75 6.73
CA CYS A 129 -19.07 14.76 6.18
C CYS A 129 -17.64 14.47 6.64
N ILE A 130 -16.68 14.46 5.71
CA ILE A 130 -15.25 14.38 6.03
C ILE A 130 -14.76 15.81 6.25
N ILE A 131 -14.93 16.34 7.47
CA ILE A 131 -14.31 17.62 7.85
C ILE A 131 -12.90 17.32 8.35
N ARG A 132 -11.92 17.42 7.46
CA ARG A 132 -10.50 17.34 7.85
C ARG A 132 -10.02 18.73 8.20
N GLU A 133 -9.50 18.89 9.42
CA GLU A 133 -8.78 20.11 9.78
C GLU A 133 -7.57 20.26 8.86
N VAL A 134 -7.67 21.19 7.91
CA VAL A 134 -6.54 21.55 7.06
C VAL A 134 -5.55 22.30 7.93
N ARG A 135 -4.39 21.69 8.22
CA ARG A 135 -3.28 22.41 8.83
C ARG A 135 -2.94 23.59 7.91
N LYS A 136 -2.92 24.81 8.45
CA LYS A 136 -2.48 26.02 7.74
C LYS A 136 -1.13 25.74 7.07
N GLY A 137 -1.14 25.61 5.74
CA GLY A 137 0.08 25.52 4.95
C GLY A 137 0.80 26.86 4.93
N LEU A 138 2.08 26.88 4.58
CA LEU A 138 2.91 28.10 4.48
C LEU A 138 2.32 29.22 3.58
N PHE A 139 1.30 28.91 2.79
CA PHE A 139 0.61 29.83 1.90
C PHE A 139 -0.78 30.28 2.41
N SER A 140 -1.26 29.79 3.55
CA SER A 140 -2.60 30.14 4.06
C SER A 140 -2.71 31.60 4.52
N ASP A 141 -1.59 32.25 4.80
CA ASP A 141 -1.56 33.63 5.31
C ASP A 141 -1.45 34.68 4.19
N LYS A 142 -1.57 34.28 2.92
CA LYS A 142 -1.48 35.17 1.74
C LYS A 142 -2.81 35.34 0.98
N LEU A 143 -3.94 34.97 1.57
CA LEU A 143 -5.28 35.17 1.00
C LEU A 143 -6.08 36.16 1.84
#